data_AF-A0AAU9VC36-F1
#
_entry.id   AF-A0AAU9VC36-F1
#
_cell.length_a   1.000
_cell.length_b   1.000
_cell.length_c   1.000
_cell.angle_alpha   90.00
_cell.angle_beta   90.00
_cell.angle_gamma   90.00
#
_symmetry.space_group_name_H-M   'P 1'
#
loop_
_entity.id
_entity.type
_entity.pdbx_description
1 polymer ?
#
loop_
_entity_poly.entity_id
_entity_poly.type
_entity_poly.pdbx_seq_one_letter_code
_entity_poly.pdbx_strand_id
1 'polypeptide(L)'
;MSLRSPTGRLARWALQIQAYDITIKYTPGRTNVVADTLSRPICDEALTKEYGICSVEVEMPKRSPSEIRKEQLKDNYVHRIVKALEDTERNENAVYWSNKGYLMNNGLLYRYNPTDDSEDAQLVVPQQEWANVLSAYHDDPLAGHYGADKTY
;
A
#
# COMPACT_ATOMS: atom_id res chain seq x y z
N MET A 1 -4.52 -32.74 -17.00
CA MET A 1 -3.80 -32.61 -15.70
C MET A 1 -4.80 -32.78 -14.56
N SER A 2 -4.49 -33.55 -13.52
CA SER A 2 -5.33 -33.67 -12.32
C SER A 2 -4.59 -33.04 -11.14
N LEU A 3 -5.09 -31.90 -10.66
CA LEU A 3 -4.57 -31.22 -9.47
C LEU A 3 -5.40 -31.67 -8.27
N ARG A 4 -4.75 -32.18 -7.21
CA ARG A 4 -5.46 -32.75 -6.04
C ARG A 4 -6.28 -31.73 -5.24
N SER A 5 -6.03 -30.42 -5.42
CA SER A 5 -6.89 -29.32 -5.00
C SER A 5 -6.36 -27.99 -5.57
N PRO A 6 -6.77 -27.56 -6.78
CA PRO A 6 -6.30 -26.30 -7.33
C PRO A 6 -7.13 -25.15 -6.74
N THR A 7 -6.54 -24.36 -5.83
CA THR A 7 -7.13 -23.12 -5.33
C THR A 7 -6.34 -21.89 -5.79
N GLY A 8 -7.06 -20.79 -5.99
CA GLY A 8 -6.48 -19.48 -6.29
C GLY A 8 -5.74 -19.41 -7.64
N ARG A 9 -4.49 -18.94 -7.62
CA ARG A 9 -3.69 -18.61 -8.81
C ARG A 9 -3.46 -19.82 -9.73
N LEU A 10 -3.14 -20.99 -9.16
CA LEU A 10 -2.80 -22.18 -9.96
C LEU A 10 -4.01 -22.74 -10.71
N ALA A 11 -5.22 -22.65 -10.15
CA ALA A 11 -6.45 -23.08 -10.81
C ALA A 11 -6.73 -22.27 -12.09
N ARG A 12 -6.59 -20.94 -11.99
CA ARG A 12 -6.78 -20.03 -13.14
C ARG A 12 -5.80 -20.32 -14.26
N TRP A 13 -4.52 -20.48 -13.92
CA TRP A 13 -3.50 -20.84 -14.92
C TRP A 13 -3.73 -22.24 -15.51
N ALA A 14 -4.15 -23.22 -14.71
CA ALA A 14 -4.43 -24.57 -15.21
C ALA A 14 -5.54 -24.58 -16.28
N LEU A 15 -6.61 -23.79 -16.08
CA LEU A 15 -7.67 -23.63 -17.09
C LEU A 15 -7.15 -23.01 -18.39
N GLN A 16 -6.33 -21.96 -18.29
CA GLN A 16 -5.77 -21.29 -19.46
C GLN A 16 -4.80 -22.21 -20.24
N ILE A 17 -3.99 -22.95 -19.51
CA ILE A 17 -2.96 -23.83 -20.05
C ILE A 17 -3.57 -25.09 -20.67
N GLN A 18 -4.74 -25.54 -20.22
CA GLN A 18 -5.42 -26.73 -20.73
C GLN A 18 -5.76 -26.63 -22.23
N ALA A 19 -5.84 -25.42 -22.79
CA ALA A 19 -6.03 -25.22 -24.23
C ALA A 19 -4.83 -25.67 -25.08
N TYR A 20 -3.66 -25.91 -24.48
CA TYR A 20 -2.43 -26.27 -25.17
C TYR A 20 -2.01 -27.71 -24.84
N ASP A 21 -1.46 -28.40 -25.82
CA ASP A 21 -0.81 -29.70 -25.61
C ASP A 21 0.63 -29.47 -25.10
N ILE A 22 0.78 -29.32 -23.79
CA ILE A 22 2.07 -29.05 -23.16
C ILE A 22 2.45 -30.10 -22.12
N THR A 23 3.76 -30.34 -22.02
CA THR A 23 4.36 -31.16 -20.97
C THR A 23 5.17 -30.28 -20.02
N ILE A 24 4.75 -30.21 -18.76
CA ILE A 24 5.48 -29.44 -17.73
C ILE A 24 6.70 -30.24 -17.28
N LYS A 25 7.90 -29.66 -17.44
CA LYS A 25 9.16 -30.21 -16.97
C LYS A 25 9.83 -29.23 -16.02
N TYR A 26 10.36 -29.74 -14.90
CA TYR A 26 11.16 -28.93 -14.00
C TYR A 26 12.52 -28.59 -14.65
N THR A 27 12.94 -27.34 -14.53
CA THR A 27 14.26 -26.88 -14.96
C THR A 27 14.95 -26.21 -13.77
N PRO A 28 16.07 -26.77 -13.27
CA PRO A 28 16.86 -26.12 -12.23
C PRO A 28 17.29 -24.71 -12.64
N GLY A 29 17.28 -23.76 -11.70
CA GLY A 29 17.67 -22.38 -11.97
C GLY A 29 19.07 -22.24 -12.59
N ARG A 30 20.03 -23.07 -12.14
CA ARG A 30 21.41 -23.09 -12.67
C ARG A 30 21.49 -23.39 -14.17
N THR A 31 20.54 -24.14 -14.72
CA THR A 31 20.47 -24.46 -16.16
C THR A 31 19.47 -23.59 -16.91
N ASN A 32 18.66 -22.80 -16.21
CA ASN A 32 17.64 -21.92 -16.81
C ASN A 32 18.21 -20.54 -17.20
N VAL A 33 19.47 -20.52 -17.67
CA VAL A 33 20.24 -19.28 -17.88
C VAL A 33 19.58 -18.35 -18.90
N VAL A 34 19.00 -18.91 -19.97
CA VAL A 34 18.37 -18.11 -21.03
C VAL A 34 17.15 -17.35 -20.51
N ALA A 35 16.22 -18.05 -19.84
CA ALA A 35 15.04 -17.41 -19.29
C ALA A 35 15.40 -16.46 -18.14
N ASP A 36 16.37 -16.82 -17.30
CA ASP A 36 16.88 -15.94 -16.23
C ASP A 36 17.49 -14.66 -16.81
N THR A 37 18.30 -14.75 -17.88
CA THR A 37 18.91 -13.59 -18.55
C THR A 37 17.85 -12.69 -19.19
N LEU A 38 16.85 -13.26 -19.86
CA LEU A 38 15.78 -12.49 -20.52
C LEU A 38 14.76 -11.90 -19.53
N SER A 39 14.56 -12.54 -18.37
CA SER A 39 13.66 -12.01 -17.33
C SER A 39 14.31 -10.92 -16.48
N ARG A 40 15.64 -10.78 -16.54
CA ARG A 40 16.37 -9.71 -15.88
C ARG A 40 16.48 -8.50 -16.83
N PRO A 41 16.15 -7.29 -16.38
CA PRO A 41 16.47 -6.10 -17.14
C PRO A 41 17.99 -5.96 -17.28
N ILE A 42 18.44 -5.53 -18.46
CA ILE A 42 19.87 -5.26 -18.72
C ILE A 42 20.24 -3.98 -17.97
N CYS A 43 20.95 -4.10 -16.84
CA CYS A 43 21.53 -2.96 -16.16
C CYS A 43 22.88 -2.59 -16.82
N ASP A 44 22.83 -2.02 -18.01
CA ASP A 44 23.99 -1.41 -18.64
C ASP A 44 23.78 0.11 -18.65
N GLU A 45 24.61 0.83 -17.89
CA GLU A 45 24.52 2.28 -17.70
C GLU A 45 24.65 3.06 -19.02
N ALA A 46 25.16 2.44 -20.08
CA ALA A 46 25.23 3.02 -21.42
C ALA A 46 23.97 2.76 -22.28
N LEU A 47 23.26 1.64 -22.08
CA LEU A 47 22.06 1.26 -22.85
C LEU A 47 20.76 1.87 -22.29
N THR A 48 20.75 2.32 -21.03
CA THR A 48 19.62 3.01 -20.40
C THR A 48 19.19 4.29 -21.12
N LYS A 49 20.05 4.87 -21.97
CA LYS A 49 19.72 6.05 -22.79
C LYS A 49 18.98 5.74 -24.09
N GLU A 50 19.06 4.50 -24.60
CA GLU A 50 18.56 4.16 -25.93
C GLU A 50 17.44 3.13 -25.91
N TYR A 51 17.41 2.23 -24.92
CA TYR A 51 16.24 1.43 -24.59
C TYR A 51 15.72 1.95 -23.26
N GLY A 52 14.55 2.59 -23.32
CA GLY A 52 13.84 3.06 -22.14
C GLY A 52 13.56 1.88 -21.22
N ILE A 53 14.47 1.61 -20.30
CA ILE A 53 14.09 1.07 -19.00
C ILE A 53 13.20 2.15 -18.45
N CYS A 54 11.89 2.02 -18.68
CA CYS A 54 10.89 2.76 -17.96
C CYS A 54 11.02 2.31 -16.52
N SER A 55 11.96 2.90 -15.78
CA SER A 55 11.80 3.06 -14.36
C SER A 55 10.47 3.78 -14.22
N VAL A 56 9.43 3.00 -13.91
CA VAL A 56 8.14 3.58 -13.55
C VAL A 56 8.39 4.19 -12.19
N GLU A 57 8.81 5.45 -12.18
CA GLU A 57 8.74 6.28 -10.99
C GLU A 57 7.25 6.42 -10.70
N VAL A 58 6.79 5.59 -9.77
CA VAL A 58 5.42 5.67 -9.29
C VAL A 58 5.35 6.93 -8.44
N GLU A 59 4.85 8.01 -9.01
CA GLU A 59 4.31 9.11 -8.24
C GLU A 59 3.04 8.60 -7.56
N MET A 60 3.22 7.88 -6.45
CA MET A 60 2.17 7.71 -5.46
C MET A 60 1.60 9.10 -5.19
N PRO A 61 0.26 9.28 -5.13
CA PRO A 61 -0.33 10.59 -4.91
C PRO A 61 0.15 11.17 -3.57
N LYS A 62 1.25 11.93 -3.62
CA LYS A 62 1.88 12.57 -2.47
C LYS A 62 1.08 13.82 -2.19
N ARG A 63 0.05 13.68 -1.35
CA ARG A 63 -0.59 14.86 -0.78
C ARG A 63 0.36 15.56 0.16
N SER A 64 0.39 16.88 0.08
CA SER A 64 1.22 17.68 0.97
C SER A 64 0.65 17.61 2.40
N PRO A 65 1.51 17.66 3.44
CA PRO A 65 1.06 17.70 4.83
C PRO A 65 0.05 18.82 5.12
N SER A 66 0.17 19.96 4.44
CA SER A 66 -0.75 21.10 4.62
C SER A 66 -2.16 20.82 4.08
N GLU A 67 -2.28 20.12 2.96
CA GLU A 67 -3.57 19.68 2.42
C GLU A 67 -4.25 18.69 3.37
N ILE A 68 -3.50 17.69 3.85
CA ILE A 68 -4.02 16.70 4.80
C ILE A 68 -4.49 17.39 6.08
N ARG A 69 -3.72 18.34 6.63
CA ARG A 69 -4.12 19.13 7.80
C ARG A 69 -5.43 19.88 7.54
N LYS A 70 -5.57 20.50 6.37
CA LYS A 70 -6.79 21.22 5.99
C LYS A 70 -8.00 20.29 5.99
N GLU A 71 -7.87 19.07 5.44
CA GLU A 71 -8.95 18.08 5.44
C GLU A 71 -9.24 17.55 6.86
N GLN A 72 -8.22 17.30 7.68
CA GLN A 72 -8.39 16.91 9.09
C GLN A 72 -9.17 17.95 9.89
N LEU A 73 -8.98 19.25 9.61
CA LEU A 73 -9.70 20.33 10.29
C LEU A 73 -11.15 20.51 9.78
N LYS A 74 -11.50 20.00 8.59
CA LYS A 74 -12.89 20.01 8.10
C LYS A 74 -13.74 18.90 8.70
N ASP A 75 -13.12 17.78 9.06
CA ASP A 75 -13.81 16.68 9.74
C ASP A 75 -14.09 17.05 11.20
N ASN A 76 -15.36 17.12 11.58
CA ASN A 76 -15.77 17.54 12.92
C ASN A 76 -15.20 16.66 14.04
N TYR A 77 -15.09 15.35 13.82
CA TYR A 77 -14.60 14.42 14.83
C TYR A 77 -13.09 14.56 14.99
N VAL A 78 -12.36 14.56 13.87
CA VAL A 78 -10.89 14.71 13.84
C VAL A 78 -10.49 16.09 14.35
N HIS A 79 -11.16 17.15 13.89
CA HIS A 79 -10.94 18.53 14.32
C HIS A 79 -11.08 18.69 15.83
N ARG A 80 -12.08 18.04 16.45
CA ARG A 80 -12.26 18.06 17.91
C ARG A 80 -11.04 17.49 18.65
N ILE A 81 -10.45 16.42 18.12
CA ILE A 81 -9.25 15.79 18.71
C ILE A 81 -8.04 16.70 18.53
N VAL A 82 -7.83 17.23 17.32
CA VAL A 82 -6.75 18.19 17.03
C VAL A 82 -6.82 19.38 17.98
N LYS A 83 -8.00 19.98 18.13
CA LYS A 83 -8.22 21.11 19.04
C LYS A 83 -7.87 20.75 20.48
N ALA A 84 -8.28 19.58 20.95
CA ALA A 84 -8.00 19.14 22.31
C ALA A 84 -6.50 18.87 22.58
N LEU A 85 -5.74 18.44 21.56
CA LEU A 85 -4.31 18.13 21.69
C LEU A 85 -3.40 19.33 21.44
N GLU A 86 -3.85 20.32 20.65
CA GLU A 86 -3.12 21.58 20.43
C GLU A 86 -3.42 22.64 21.49
N ASP A 87 -4.43 22.43 22.33
CA ASP A 87 -4.74 23.33 23.44
C ASP A 87 -3.57 23.38 24.44
N THR A 88 -3.00 24.57 24.62
CA THR A 88 -1.87 24.83 25.52
C THR A 88 -2.26 24.72 26.99
N GLU A 89 -3.54 24.88 27.31
CA GLU A 89 -4.03 24.60 28.66
C GLU A 89 -4.25 23.10 28.80
N ARG A 90 -3.51 22.48 29.72
CA ARG A 90 -3.49 21.02 29.92
C ARG A 90 -4.89 20.53 30.35
N ASN A 91 -5.72 20.22 29.37
CA ASN A 91 -7.12 19.87 29.51
C ASN A 91 -7.26 18.35 29.73
N GLU A 92 -8.19 17.92 30.58
CA GLU A 92 -8.56 16.51 30.77
C GLU A 92 -8.85 15.80 29.43
N ASN A 93 -9.37 16.55 28.46
CA ASN A 93 -9.59 16.08 27.09
C ASN A 93 -8.31 15.67 26.37
N ALA A 94 -7.20 16.40 26.54
CA ALA A 94 -5.93 16.06 25.92
C ALA A 94 -5.42 14.71 26.44
N VAL A 95 -5.50 14.50 27.76
CA VAL A 95 -5.13 13.23 28.42
C VAL A 95 -6.01 12.08 27.94
N TYR A 96 -7.33 12.32 27.82
CA TYR A 96 -8.28 11.33 27.31
C TYR A 96 -7.92 10.84 25.90
N TRP A 97 -7.63 11.77 24.97
CA TRP A 97 -7.29 11.42 23.59
C TRP A 97 -5.92 10.75 23.47
N SER A 98 -4.92 11.20 24.22
CA SER A 98 -3.61 10.56 24.29
C SER A 98 -3.72 9.12 24.81
N ASN A 99 -4.53 8.86 25.83
CA ASN A 99 -4.78 7.50 26.34
C ASN A 99 -5.51 6.60 25.33
N LYS A 100 -6.24 7.19 24.37
CA LYS A 100 -6.82 6.48 23.23
C LYS A 100 -5.83 6.26 22.08
N GLY A 101 -4.57 6.66 22.24
CA GLY A 101 -3.49 6.48 21.30
C GLY A 101 -3.33 7.62 20.28
N TYR A 102 -4.05 8.73 20.42
CA TYR A 102 -3.91 9.87 19.50
C TYR A 102 -2.73 10.77 19.88
N LEU A 103 -2.02 11.27 18.88
CA LEU A 103 -0.94 12.25 19.06
C LEU A 103 -0.85 13.23 17.89
N MET A 104 -0.27 14.39 18.15
CA MET A 104 0.09 15.36 17.12
C MET A 104 1.56 15.21 16.74
N ASN A 105 1.86 15.19 15.44
CA ASN A 105 3.22 15.21 14.92
C ASN A 105 3.29 16.12 13.70
N ASN A 106 4.18 17.12 13.72
CA ASN A 106 4.35 18.11 12.64
C ASN A 106 3.04 18.73 12.14
N GLY A 107 2.09 18.95 13.06
CA GLY A 107 0.80 19.53 12.76
C GLY A 107 -0.21 18.58 12.11
N LEU A 108 0.03 17.27 12.12
CA LEU A 108 -0.92 16.25 11.68
C LEU A 108 -1.30 15.34 12.85
N LEU A 109 -2.55 14.87 12.83
CA LEU A 109 -3.04 13.89 13.80
C LEU A 109 -2.66 12.47 13.39
N TYR A 110 -2.08 11.74 14.32
CA TYR A 110 -1.75 10.31 14.21
C TYR A 110 -2.44 9.51 15.31
N ARG A 111 -2.50 8.19 15.12
CA ARG A 111 -3.02 7.24 16.11
C ARG A 111 -2.16 5.99 16.17
N TYR A 112 -1.81 5.57 17.38
CA TYR A 112 -1.29 4.23 17.66
C TYR A 112 -2.44 3.25 17.83
N ASN A 113 -2.29 2.06 17.24
CA ASN A 113 -3.21 0.98 17.48
C ASN A 113 -2.61 0.03 18.54
N PRO A 114 -3.09 0.05 19.79
CA PRO A 114 -2.51 -0.76 20.86
C PRO A 114 -2.74 -2.27 20.69
N THR A 115 -3.55 -2.68 19.71
CA THR A 115 -3.77 -4.10 19.38
C THR A 115 -2.85 -4.62 18.27
N ASP A 116 -2.05 -3.75 17.67
CA ASP A 116 -1.12 -4.12 16.61
C ASP A 116 0.27 -4.30 17.23
N ASP A 117 1.03 -5.29 16.77
CA ASP A 117 2.43 -5.50 17.20
C ASP A 117 3.37 -4.40 16.63
N SER A 118 2.81 -3.49 15.83
CA SER A 118 3.52 -2.36 15.26
C SER A 118 3.63 -1.19 16.23
N GLU A 119 4.86 -0.71 16.44
CA GLU A 119 5.15 0.54 17.15
C GLU A 119 4.93 1.79 16.27
N ASP A 120 4.40 1.63 15.05
CA ASP A 120 4.24 2.74 14.12
C ASP A 120 2.93 3.51 14.34
N ALA A 121 3.04 4.84 14.34
CA ALA A 121 1.88 5.71 14.37
C ALA A 121 1.26 5.82 12.98
N GLN A 122 -0.05 5.58 12.86
CA GLN A 122 -0.77 5.71 11.60
C GLN A 122 -1.36 7.11 11.46
N LEU A 123 -1.25 7.69 10.27
CA LEU A 123 -1.86 8.99 9.96
C LEU A 123 -3.39 8.85 10.02
N VAL A 124 -4.05 9.74 10.76
CA VAL A 124 -5.51 9.75 10.82
C VAL A 124 -6.07 10.39 9.54
N VAL A 125 -6.57 9.56 8.63
CA VAL A 125 -7.25 10.04 7.43
C VAL A 125 -8.67 10.50 7.81
N PRO A 126 -9.09 11.74 7.49
CA PRO A 126 -10.46 12.22 7.75
C PRO A 126 -11.48 11.47 6.90
N GLN A 127 -12.73 11.37 7.38
CA GLN A 127 -13.74 10.49 6.77
C GLN A 127 -14.03 10.83 5.30
N GLN A 128 -14.00 12.11 4.93
CA GLN A 128 -14.27 12.51 3.55
C GLN A 128 -13.19 12.03 2.56
N GLU A 129 -12.02 11.64 3.07
CA GLU A 129 -10.87 11.23 2.26
C GLU A 129 -10.69 9.73 2.18
N TRP A 130 -11.45 8.94 2.94
CA TRP A 130 -11.32 7.48 2.91
C TRP A 130 -11.52 6.91 1.51
N ALA A 131 -12.54 7.37 0.78
CA ALA A 131 -12.82 6.90 -0.57
C ALA A 131 -11.67 7.21 -1.55
N ASN A 132 -11.08 8.41 -1.43
CA ASN A 132 -9.98 8.83 -2.28
C ASN A 132 -8.70 8.04 -1.98
N VAL A 133 -8.40 7.82 -0.69
CA VAL A 133 -7.25 7.00 -0.28
C VAL A 133 -7.45 5.54 -0.69
N LEU A 134 -8.62 4.96 -0.45
CA LEU A 134 -8.92 3.59 -0.87
C LEU A 134 -8.78 3.43 -2.38
N SER A 135 -9.36 4.34 -3.18
CA SER A 135 -9.25 4.28 -4.64
C SER A 135 -7.79 4.45 -5.10
N ALA A 136 -7.05 5.39 -4.53
CA ALA A 136 -5.64 5.62 -4.89
C ALA A 136 -4.73 4.41 -4.62
N TYR A 137 -5.04 3.61 -3.60
CA TYR A 137 -4.22 2.45 -3.21
C TYR A 137 -4.77 1.11 -3.67
N HIS A 138 -6.00 1.07 -4.19
CA HIS A 138 -6.62 -0.15 -4.73
C HIS A 138 -6.75 -0.13 -6.25
N ASP A 139 -7.16 1.00 -6.84
CA ASP A 139 -7.51 1.13 -8.26
C ASP A 139 -6.33 1.57 -9.13
N ASP A 140 -5.19 1.93 -8.52
CA ASP A 140 -3.98 2.24 -9.25
C ASP A 140 -3.52 1.01 -10.07
N PRO A 141 -3.10 1.17 -11.34
CA PRO A 141 -2.65 0.05 -12.17
C PRO A 141 -1.52 -0.80 -11.58
N LEU A 142 -0.80 -0.25 -10.59
CA LEU A 142 0.31 -0.90 -9.88
C LEU A 142 -0.08 -1.34 -8.46
N ALA A 143 -1.20 -0.87 -7.93
CA ALA A 143 -1.84 -1.49 -6.78
C ALA A 143 -2.36 -2.86 -7.25
N GLY A 144 -1.96 -3.95 -6.61
CA GLY A 144 -2.27 -5.31 -7.06
C GLY A 144 -3.76 -5.70 -7.08
N HIS A 145 -4.69 -4.73 -7.05
CA HIS A 145 -6.15 -4.86 -6.95
C HIS A 145 -6.53 -5.90 -5.90
N TYR A 146 -5.95 -5.73 -4.72
CA TYR A 146 -6.07 -6.68 -3.63
C TYR A 146 -7.52 -6.74 -3.13
N GLY A 147 -8.03 -7.96 -2.90
CA GLY A 147 -9.34 -8.13 -2.26
C GLY A 147 -9.38 -7.51 -0.86
N ALA A 148 -10.60 -7.31 -0.33
CA ALA A 148 -10.85 -6.55 0.90
C ALA A 148 -9.90 -6.84 2.07
N ASP A 149 -9.63 -8.11 2.37
CA ASP A 149 -8.78 -8.54 3.49
C ASP A 149 -7.32 -8.08 3.39
N LYS A 150 -6.85 -7.73 2.19
CA LYS A 150 -5.49 -7.25 1.93
C LYS A 150 -5.39 -5.75 1.71
N THR A 151 -6.52 -5.08 1.62
CA THR A 151 -6.66 -3.62 1.45
C THR A 151 -7.08 -2.94 2.77
N TYR A 152 -7.44 -3.74 3.78
CA TYR A 152 -7.84 -3.30 5.13
C TYR A 152 -6.68 -2.79 5.98
#